data_AF-A0A2M7P7I4-F1
#
_entry.id   AF-A0A2M7P7I4-F1
#
_cell.length_a   1.000
_cell.length_b   1.000
_cell.length_c   1.000
_cell.angle_alpha   90.00
_cell.angle_beta   90.00
_cell.angle_gamma   90.00
#
_symmetry.space_group_name_H-M   'P 1'
#
loop_
_entity.id
_entity.type
_entity.pdbx_description
1 polymer ?
#
loop_
_entity_poly.entity_id
_entity_poly.type
_entity_poly.pdbx_seq_one_letter_code
_entity_poly.pdbx_strand_id
1 'polypeptide(L)'
;MIGKSFRASMILLLVFVFIGTAAAIYAQDSSSDRKTLCAQMLQFGKEAYMRGKYLDAKEYFRKAVQADPSNQSAWRFYDQAVIFALAEKVEKDARLIMPDASVRNETPGTAGSPVPPSQAIMKSPAQPAAPPPPSSAPPKKDPEFKIVEDEGC
;
A
#
# COMPACT_ATOMS: atom_id res chain seq x y z
N MET A 1 -7.16 69.01 -28.14
CA MET A 1 -8.37 68.30 -27.67
C MET A 1 -8.12 66.80 -27.73
N ILE A 2 -7.41 66.24 -26.74
CA ILE A 2 -7.27 64.78 -26.58
C ILE A 2 -8.63 64.30 -26.06
N GLY A 3 -9.46 63.87 -27.01
CA GLY A 3 -10.89 63.70 -26.86
C GLY A 3 -11.25 62.52 -25.95
N LYS A 4 -12.42 62.61 -25.32
CA LYS A 4 -13.07 61.57 -24.49
C LYS A 4 -12.95 60.14 -25.05
N SER A 5 -12.84 59.97 -26.36
CA SER A 5 -12.60 58.71 -27.07
C SER A 5 -11.26 58.04 -26.73
N PHE A 6 -10.17 58.79 -26.51
CA PHE A 6 -8.88 58.23 -26.08
C PHE A 6 -8.94 57.70 -24.65
N ARG A 7 -9.66 58.41 -23.76
CA ARG A 7 -9.89 57.97 -22.37
C ARG A 7 -10.77 56.72 -22.31
N ALA A 8 -11.81 56.64 -23.13
CA ALA A 8 -12.67 55.45 -23.20
C ALA A 8 -11.93 54.22 -23.75
N SER A 9 -11.09 54.40 -24.77
CA SER A 9 -10.27 53.32 -25.34
C SER A 9 -9.23 52.79 -24.36
N MET A 10 -8.60 53.68 -23.56
CA MET A 10 -7.65 53.29 -22.52
C MET A 10 -8.34 52.52 -21.39
N ILE A 11 -9.54 52.93 -20.97
CA ILE A 11 -10.33 52.21 -19.97
C ILE A 11 -10.71 50.83 -20.48
N LEU A 12 -11.13 50.70 -21.75
CA LEU A 12 -11.48 49.41 -22.33
C LEU A 12 -10.27 48.47 -22.43
N LEU A 13 -9.09 48.99 -22.77
CA LEU A 13 -7.83 48.23 -22.76
C LEU A 13 -7.46 47.76 -21.34
N LEU A 14 -7.59 48.63 -20.33
CA LEU A 14 -7.32 48.28 -18.94
C LEU A 14 -8.30 47.22 -18.41
N VAL A 15 -9.58 47.28 -18.80
CA VAL A 15 -10.58 46.27 -18.46
C VAL A 15 -10.26 44.92 -19.13
N PHE A 16 -9.83 44.92 -20.39
CA PHE A 16 -9.39 43.68 -21.07
C PHE A 16 -8.15 43.06 -20.43
N VAL A 17 -7.19 43.88 -19.97
CA VAL A 17 -6.03 43.40 -19.20
C VAL A 17 -6.46 42.82 -17.86
N PHE A 18 -7.39 43.47 -17.15
CA PHE A 18 -7.91 42.98 -15.85
C PHE A 18 -8.75 41.70 -15.96
N ILE A 19 -9.52 41.54 -17.04
CA ILE A 19 -10.29 40.31 -17.29
C ILE A 19 -9.37 39.17 -17.72
N GLY A 20 -8.32 39.44 -18.52
CA GLY A 20 -7.35 38.45 -18.96
C GLY A 20 -6.48 37.88 -17.84
N THR A 21 -6.12 38.67 -16.82
CA THR A 21 -5.28 38.20 -15.70
C THR A 21 -6.02 37.30 -14.72
N ALA A 22 -7.34 37.47 -14.55
CA ALA A 22 -8.13 36.63 -13.66
C ALA A 22 -8.05 35.14 -14.06
N ALA A 23 -8.19 34.82 -15.35
CA ALA A 23 -8.17 33.44 -15.84
C ALA A 23 -6.82 32.71 -15.60
N ALA A 24 -5.70 33.44 -15.66
CA ALA A 24 -4.37 32.86 -15.45
C ALA A 24 -4.11 32.53 -13.96
N ILE A 25 -4.64 33.33 -13.04
CA ILE A 25 -4.46 33.14 -11.59
C ILE A 25 -5.24 31.91 -11.10
N TYR A 26 -6.45 31.67 -11.60
CA TYR A 26 -7.27 30.52 -11.18
C TYR A 26 -6.68 29.16 -11.58
N ALA A 27 -5.90 29.08 -12.67
CA ALA A 27 -5.31 27.81 -13.11
C ALA A 27 -4.16 27.35 -12.20
N GLN A 28 -3.44 28.29 -11.59
CA GLN A 28 -2.20 28.00 -10.88
C GLN A 28 -2.44 27.35 -9.51
N ASP A 29 -3.48 27.77 -8.80
CA ASP A 29 -3.84 27.29 -7.44
C ASP A 29 -4.18 25.79 -7.42
N SER A 30 -4.97 25.34 -8.41
CA SER A 30 -5.35 23.92 -8.52
C SER A 30 -4.17 22.98 -8.73
N SER A 31 -3.08 23.47 -9.31
CA SER A 31 -1.91 22.65 -9.66
C SER A 31 -1.00 22.39 -8.47
N SER A 32 -0.80 23.39 -7.61
CA SER A 32 -0.08 23.23 -6.35
C SER A 32 -0.82 22.28 -5.41
N ASP A 33 -2.14 22.41 -5.31
CA ASP A 33 -2.97 21.57 -4.44
C ASP A 33 -2.95 20.09 -4.84
N ARG A 34 -2.95 19.81 -6.15
CA ARG A 34 -2.82 18.43 -6.64
C ARG A 34 -1.47 17.81 -6.29
N LYS A 35 -0.39 18.58 -6.38
CA LYS A 35 0.96 18.12 -6.03
C LYS A 35 1.12 17.86 -4.54
N THR A 36 0.56 18.73 -3.68
CA THR A 36 0.59 18.54 -2.23
C THR A 36 -0.24 17.31 -1.83
N LEU A 37 -1.42 17.12 -2.44
CA LEU A 37 -2.24 15.93 -2.23
C LEU A 37 -1.50 14.65 -2.66
N CYS A 38 -0.83 14.67 -3.82
CA CYS A 38 -0.03 13.54 -4.29
C CYS A 38 1.07 13.18 -3.29
N ALA A 39 1.84 14.16 -2.83
CA ALA A 39 2.91 13.96 -1.86
C ALA A 39 2.37 13.39 -0.52
N GLN A 40 1.24 13.90 -0.04
CA GLN A 40 0.60 13.41 1.18
C GLN A 40 0.16 11.95 1.05
N MET A 41 -0.50 11.60 -0.06
CA MET A 41 -0.94 10.22 -0.31
C MET A 41 0.25 9.27 -0.46
N LEU A 42 1.36 9.71 -1.04
CA LEU A 42 2.59 8.92 -1.10
C LEU A 42 3.14 8.61 0.30
N GLN A 43 3.11 9.56 1.24
CA GLN A 43 3.58 9.31 2.61
C GLN A 43 2.70 8.29 3.33
N PHE A 44 1.38 8.45 3.28
CA PHE A 44 0.46 7.46 3.88
C PHE A 44 0.61 6.08 3.24
N GLY A 45 0.79 6.01 1.91
CA GLY A 45 1.04 4.75 1.22
C GLY A 45 2.34 4.09 1.65
N LYS A 46 3.43 4.86 1.80
CA LYS A 46 4.72 4.35 2.31
C LYS A 46 4.59 3.82 3.74
N GLU A 47 3.90 4.54 4.63
CA GLU A 47 3.67 4.06 5.99
C GLU A 47 2.89 2.75 6.02
N ALA A 48 1.82 2.62 5.23
CA ALA A 48 1.05 1.39 5.11
C ALA A 48 1.90 0.25 4.54
N TYR A 49 2.72 0.54 3.53
CA TYR A 49 3.63 -0.41 2.90
C TYR A 49 4.67 -0.94 3.90
N MET A 50 5.28 -0.05 4.69
CA MET A 50 6.24 -0.42 5.74
C MET A 50 5.62 -1.27 6.84
N ARG A 51 4.31 -1.13 7.08
CA ARG A 51 3.55 -1.96 8.02
C ARG A 51 3.08 -3.29 7.40
N GLY A 52 3.46 -3.59 6.16
CA GLY A 52 3.04 -4.79 5.43
C GLY A 52 1.57 -4.78 4.99
N LYS A 53 0.88 -3.63 5.09
CA LYS A 53 -0.53 -3.49 4.71
C LYS A 53 -0.63 -3.11 3.23
N TYR A 54 -0.34 -4.05 2.35
CA TYR A 54 -0.18 -3.77 0.92
C TYR A 54 -1.49 -3.37 0.23
N LEU A 55 -2.63 -3.92 0.66
CA LEU A 55 -3.95 -3.51 0.17
C LEU A 55 -4.26 -2.03 0.49
N ASP A 56 -3.96 -1.58 1.70
CA ASP A 56 -4.14 -0.18 2.11
C ASP A 56 -3.16 0.72 1.35
N ALA A 57 -1.89 0.32 1.26
CA ALA A 57 -0.86 1.05 0.53
C ALA A 57 -1.24 1.27 -0.93
N LYS A 58 -1.76 0.23 -1.59
CA LYS A 58 -2.25 0.30 -2.97
C LYS A 58 -3.33 1.37 -3.14
N GLU A 59 -4.27 1.48 -2.20
CA GLU A 59 -5.33 2.50 -2.27
C GLU A 59 -4.79 3.93 -2.10
N TYR A 60 -3.82 4.12 -1.19
CA TYR A 60 -3.16 5.43 -1.05
C TYR A 60 -2.37 5.81 -2.31
N PHE A 61 -1.58 4.89 -2.87
CA PHE A 61 -0.84 5.16 -4.09
C PHE A 61 -1.75 5.40 -5.29
N ARG A 62 -2.90 4.71 -5.39
CA ARG A 62 -3.92 5.00 -6.41
C ARG A 62 -4.43 6.44 -6.32
N LYS A 63 -4.69 6.94 -5.11
CA LYS A 63 -5.09 8.34 -4.90
C LYS A 63 -3.96 9.30 -5.28
N ALA A 64 -2.70 8.95 -5.00
CA ALA A 64 -1.54 9.75 -5.40
C ALA A 64 -1.44 9.89 -6.93
N VAL A 65 -1.62 8.78 -7.67
CA VAL A 65 -1.64 8.77 -9.14
C VAL A 65 -2.82 9.59 -9.69
N GLN A 66 -3.99 9.52 -9.06
CA GLN A 66 -5.15 10.33 -9.47
C GLN A 66 -4.95 11.83 -9.23
N ALA A 67 -4.25 12.19 -8.16
CA ALA A 67 -3.92 13.57 -7.86
C ALA A 67 -2.90 14.15 -8.86
N ASP A 68 -1.84 13.40 -9.15
CA ASP A 68 -0.82 13.80 -10.12
C ASP A 68 -0.37 12.62 -11.00
N PRO A 69 -1.00 12.44 -12.18
CA PRO A 69 -0.62 11.39 -13.12
C PRO A 69 0.79 11.56 -13.73
N SER A 70 1.38 12.76 -13.63
CA SER A 70 2.72 13.03 -14.17
C SER A 70 3.84 12.54 -13.23
N ASN A 71 3.52 12.31 -11.96
CA ASN A 71 4.47 11.88 -10.96
C ASN A 71 4.84 10.39 -11.15
N GLN A 72 6.04 10.16 -11.68
CA GLN A 72 6.57 8.81 -11.93
C GLN A 72 6.73 7.98 -10.64
N SER A 73 7.06 8.63 -9.52
CA SER A 73 7.21 7.92 -8.24
C SER A 73 5.88 7.32 -7.77
N ALA A 74 4.76 8.02 -7.99
CA ALA A 74 3.43 7.52 -7.63
C ALA A 74 3.09 6.22 -8.39
N TRP A 75 3.41 6.16 -9.68
CA TRP A 75 3.24 4.94 -10.49
C TRP A 75 4.12 3.81 -10.00
N ARG A 76 5.42 4.06 -9.76
CA ARG A 76 6.35 3.03 -9.25
C ARG A 76 5.87 2.41 -7.95
N PHE A 77 5.46 3.24 -6.99
CA PHE A 77 4.93 2.75 -5.71
C PHE A 77 3.59 2.04 -5.86
N TYR A 78 2.71 2.52 -6.75
CA TYR A 78 1.46 1.86 -7.05
C TYR A 78 1.68 0.46 -7.61
N ASP A 79 2.53 0.31 -8.64
CA ASP A 79 2.84 -0.97 -9.28
C ASP A 79 3.43 -1.96 -8.27
N GLN A 80 4.38 -1.49 -7.46
CA GLN A 80 4.97 -2.30 -6.39
C GLN A 80 3.90 -2.76 -5.40
N ALA A 81 3.04 -1.87 -4.91
CA ALA A 81 1.98 -2.24 -3.98
C ALA A 81 0.94 -3.18 -4.58
N VAL A 82 0.63 -3.07 -5.88
CA VAL A 82 -0.27 -4.00 -6.59
C VAL A 82 0.29 -5.42 -6.57
N ILE A 83 1.58 -5.60 -6.85
CA ILE A 83 2.24 -6.92 -6.84
C ILE A 83 2.15 -7.57 -5.46
N PHE A 84 2.50 -6.82 -4.40
CA PHE A 84 2.46 -7.36 -3.05
C PHE A 84 1.04 -7.56 -2.52
N ALA A 85 0.10 -6.68 -2.87
CA ALA A 85 -1.31 -6.86 -2.55
C ALA A 85 -1.91 -8.10 -3.24
N LEU A 86 -1.45 -8.41 -4.46
CA LEU A 86 -1.83 -9.64 -5.14
C LEU A 86 -1.26 -10.86 -4.43
N ALA A 87 0.02 -10.83 -4.04
CA ALA A 87 0.65 -11.92 -3.27
C ALA A 87 -0.13 -12.20 -1.97
N GLU A 88 -0.45 -11.16 -1.19
CA GLU A 88 -1.25 -11.28 0.04
C GLU A 88 -2.64 -11.90 -0.23
N LYS A 89 -3.28 -11.54 -1.36
CA LYS A 89 -4.58 -12.10 -1.74
C LYS A 89 -4.48 -13.58 -2.13
N VAL A 90 -3.41 -13.97 -2.82
CA VAL A 90 -3.14 -15.37 -3.20
C VAL A 90 -2.84 -16.22 -1.96
N GLU A 91 -2.08 -15.71 -1.01
CA GLU A 91 -1.83 -16.40 0.26
C GLU A 91 -3.13 -16.64 1.04
N LYS A 92 -4.06 -15.68 1.02
CA LYS A 92 -5.38 -15.82 1.64
C LYS A 92 -6.30 -16.80 0.90
N ASP A 93 -6.10 -17.01 -0.39
CA ASP A 93 -6.87 -17.93 -1.21
C ASP A 93 -6.05 -19.19 -1.53
N ALA A 94 -5.91 -20.06 -0.52
CA ALA A 94 -5.13 -21.30 -0.59
C ALA A 94 -5.49 -22.21 -1.77
N ARG A 95 -6.69 -22.06 -2.35
CA ARG A 95 -7.15 -22.83 -3.52
C ARG A 95 -6.37 -22.48 -4.79
N LEU A 96 -5.80 -21.27 -4.87
CA LEU A 96 -4.96 -20.85 -5.99
C LEU A 96 -3.57 -21.51 -5.94
N ILE A 97 -3.07 -21.81 -4.74
CA ILE A 97 -1.74 -22.41 -4.55
C ILE A 97 -1.81 -23.93 -4.70
N MET A 98 -2.91 -24.57 -4.29
CA MET A 98 -3.14 -26.01 -4.43
C MET A 98 -4.59 -26.31 -4.84
N PRO A 99 -4.89 -26.38 -6.15
CA PRO A 99 -6.25 -26.65 -6.63
C PRO A 99 -6.77 -28.05 -6.24
N ASP A 100 -5.87 -29.02 -5.98
CA ASP A 100 -6.20 -30.40 -5.57
C ASP A 100 -6.15 -30.64 -4.05
N ALA A 101 -5.91 -29.61 -3.23
CA ALA A 101 -5.98 -29.75 -1.78
C ALA A 101 -7.45 -29.92 -1.35
N SER A 102 -7.91 -31.17 -1.32
CA SER A 102 -9.22 -31.57 -0.79
C SER A 102 -9.45 -30.94 0.59
N VAL A 103 -10.35 -29.96 0.66
CA VAL A 103 -10.87 -29.44 1.92
C VAL A 103 -11.76 -30.51 2.52
N ARG A 104 -11.17 -31.37 3.36
CA ARG A 104 -11.93 -32.30 4.19
C ARG A 104 -12.69 -31.49 5.23
N ASN A 105 -13.96 -31.19 4.95
CA ASN A 105 -14.87 -30.65 5.94
C ASN A 105 -15.14 -31.73 6.99
N GLU A 106 -14.45 -31.66 8.12
CA GLU A 106 -14.78 -32.43 9.31
C GLU A 106 -16.09 -31.87 9.88
N THR A 107 -17.23 -32.44 9.48
CA THR A 107 -18.49 -32.23 10.20
C THR A 107 -18.39 -32.87 11.59
N PRO A 108 -18.58 -32.12 12.68
CA PRO A 108 -18.58 -32.70 14.01
C PRO A 108 -19.89 -33.47 14.22
N GLY A 109 -19.77 -34.80 14.30
CA GLY A 109 -20.80 -35.67 14.86
C GLY A 109 -21.46 -36.59 13.84
N THR A 110 -21.14 -37.87 13.91
CA THR A 110 -22.12 -38.93 14.19
C THR A 110 -21.37 -40.13 14.73
N ALA A 111 -21.72 -40.50 15.97
CA ALA A 111 -21.27 -41.69 16.67
C ALA A 111 -21.91 -42.96 16.09
N GLY A 112 -21.20 -44.09 16.20
CA GLY A 112 -21.63 -45.46 15.86
C GLY A 112 -20.75 -46.03 14.75
N SER A 113 -19.97 -47.11 14.89
CA SER A 113 -20.14 -48.32 15.70
C SER A 113 -18.79 -49.09 15.82
N PRO A 114 -18.71 -50.20 16.58
CA PRO A 114 -17.52 -50.57 17.36
C PRO A 114 -16.55 -51.54 16.65
N VAL A 115 -15.26 -51.47 17.01
CA VAL A 115 -14.26 -52.51 16.71
C VAL A 115 -13.88 -53.21 18.03
N PRO A 116 -13.90 -54.56 18.11
CA PRO A 116 -13.69 -55.31 19.36
C PRO A 116 -12.20 -55.44 19.75
N PRO A 117 -11.88 -55.86 20.99
CA PRO A 117 -10.56 -55.70 21.59
C PRO A 117 -9.68 -56.95 21.40
N SER A 118 -8.40 -56.76 21.03
CA SER A 118 -7.37 -57.81 21.16
C SER A 118 -6.20 -57.32 22.02
N GLN A 119 -6.35 -57.66 23.30
CA GLN A 119 -5.39 -57.91 24.38
C GLN A 119 -3.90 -57.54 24.20
N ALA A 120 -3.49 -56.57 25.03
CA ALA A 120 -2.34 -56.52 25.92
C ALA A 120 -1.10 -57.43 25.67
N ILE A 121 0.04 -56.77 25.43
CA ILE A 121 1.37 -57.19 25.93
C ILE A 121 1.98 -56.00 26.71
N MET A 122 2.73 -56.36 27.75
CA MET A 122 2.98 -55.67 29.02
C MET A 122 3.95 -54.46 29.02
N LYS A 123 3.75 -53.60 30.04
CA LYS A 123 4.71 -52.86 30.95
C LYS A 123 6.13 -52.59 30.42
N SER A 124 6.77 -51.42 30.55
CA SER A 124 6.92 -50.50 31.70
C SER A 124 7.73 -49.24 31.22
N PRO A 125 7.81 -48.13 31.97
CA PRO A 125 8.03 -46.78 31.43
C PRO A 125 9.50 -46.35 31.36
N ALA A 126 9.88 -45.64 30.31
CA ALA A 126 11.08 -44.81 30.26
C ALA A 126 10.67 -43.38 29.88
N GLN A 127 11.00 -42.48 30.79
CA GLN A 127 10.63 -41.07 30.83
C GLN A 127 11.20 -40.27 29.64
N PRO A 128 10.49 -39.24 29.12
CA PRO A 128 10.96 -38.44 27.98
C PRO A 128 12.25 -37.69 28.32
N ALA A 129 13.23 -37.77 27.42
CA ALA A 129 14.43 -36.94 27.47
C ALA A 129 14.04 -35.45 27.43
N ALA A 130 14.56 -34.68 28.37
CA ALA A 130 14.36 -33.23 28.45
C ALA A 130 14.93 -32.53 27.20
N PRO A 131 14.31 -31.44 26.72
CA PRO A 131 14.82 -30.67 25.59
C PRO A 131 16.16 -29.99 25.95
N PRO A 132 17.09 -29.85 24.98
CA PRO A 132 18.36 -29.15 25.21
C PRO A 132 18.14 -27.66 25.52
N PRO A 133 19.02 -27.03 26.32
CA PRO A 133 18.87 -25.64 26.76
C PRO A 133 18.93 -24.65 25.58
N PRO A 134 18.28 -23.47 25.70
CA PRO A 134 18.27 -22.45 24.67
C PRO A 134 19.70 -21.91 24.42
N SER A 135 20.16 -22.04 23.18
CA SER A 135 21.42 -21.45 22.73
C SER A 135 21.26 -19.93 22.63
N SER A 136 21.97 -19.21 23.50
CA SER A 136 22.10 -17.76 23.48
C SER A 136 23.07 -17.32 22.37
N ALA A 137 22.54 -17.12 21.16
CA ALA A 137 23.24 -16.40 20.11
C ALA A 137 22.89 -14.89 20.19
N PRO A 138 23.86 -13.97 20.10
CA PRO A 138 23.60 -12.53 20.17
C PRO A 138 22.86 -12.03 18.91
N PRO A 139 22.04 -10.97 19.01
CA PRO A 139 21.28 -10.44 17.88
C PRO A 139 22.23 -9.86 16.83
N LYS A 140 22.09 -10.32 15.58
CA LYS A 140 22.72 -9.69 14.43
C LYS A 140 22.09 -8.31 14.24
N LYS A 141 22.93 -7.28 14.20
CA LYS A 141 22.53 -5.89 13.90
C LYS A 141 21.96 -5.84 12.49
N ASP A 142 20.74 -5.32 12.35
CA ASP A 142 20.18 -4.97 11.05
C ASP A 142 21.00 -3.84 10.43
N PRO A 143 21.33 -3.89 9.12
CA PRO A 143 21.97 -2.76 8.46
C PRO A 143 20.96 -1.62 8.32
N GLU A 144 21.26 -0.51 9.00
CA GLU A 144 20.58 0.76 8.88
C GLU A 144 20.66 1.28 7.43
N PHE A 145 19.57 1.14 6.70
CA PHE A 145 19.48 1.61 5.32
C PHE A 145 19.27 3.12 5.31
N LYS A 146 20.37 3.88 5.15
CA LYS A 146 20.32 5.32 4.86
C LYS A 146 19.95 5.53 3.41
N ILE A 147 18.73 5.99 3.17
CA ILE A 147 18.34 6.56 1.88
C ILE A 147 18.95 7.95 1.84
N VAL A 148 20.08 8.08 1.14
CA VAL A 148 20.62 9.38 0.77
C VAL A 148 19.62 9.99 -0.21
N GLU A 149 19.07 11.14 0.17
CA GLU A 149 18.24 11.96 -0.70
C GLU A 149 19.14 12.48 -1.84
N ASP A 150 19.09 11.78 -2.97
CA ASP A 150 19.73 12.22 -4.21
C ASP A 150 18.89 13.36 -4.79
N GLU A 151 19.20 14.59 -4.36
CA GLU A 151 18.70 15.82 -4.97
C GLU A 151 19.33 15.99 -6.36
N GLY A 152 18.79 15.24 -7.32
CA GLY A 152 19.12 15.37 -8.75
C GLY A 152 18.10 16.23 -9.48
N CYS A 153 18.48 17.50 -9.69
CA CYS A 153 18.14 18.46 -10.77
C CYS A 153 16.71 18.50 -11.36
#